data_AF-A0A7Y8LTL9-F1
#
_entry.id   AF-A0A7Y8LTL9-F1
#
_cell.length_a   1.000
_cell.length_b   1.000
_cell.length_c   1.000
_cell.angle_alpha   90.00
_cell.angle_beta   90.00
_cell.angle_gamma   90.00
#
_symmetry.space_group_name_H-M   'P 1'
#
loop_
_entity.id
_entity.type
_entity.pdbx_description
1 polymer ?
#
loop_
_entity_poly.entity_id
_entity_poly.type
_entity_poly.pdbx_seq_one_letter_code
_entity_poly.pdbx_strand_id
1 'polypeptide(L)'
;MISCLIAALLAVAPAPSYLVERIVSREGGVHRVSVFGDGVLVVADTPAGGAATVRRRTLNQVELSVIRSVVAECYEALEDGKYRFEEVRGERVEVRLAPPGHEAMRAVVPLASVRPLPLARLEQALDELEKTLAEGPPVRGDFSTWIPRVGERLELVDGQVVTVTEVLAVDEGVLVNLQIGGGPASTYVFLDELRGRVVRRVER
;
A
#
# COMPACT_ATOMS: atom_id res chain seq x y z
N MET A 1 31.56 -32.04 -42.67
CA MET A 1 30.61 -30.90 -42.73
C MET A 1 29.65 -31.06 -41.56
N ILE A 2 29.78 -30.24 -40.53
CA ILE A 2 28.91 -30.31 -39.34
C ILE A 2 28.00 -29.09 -39.40
N SER A 3 26.72 -29.32 -39.74
CA SER A 3 25.65 -28.34 -39.59
C SER A 3 25.28 -28.26 -38.11
N CYS A 4 25.63 -27.16 -37.45
CA CYS A 4 25.00 -26.80 -36.18
C CYS A 4 23.75 -25.96 -36.46
N LEU A 5 22.58 -26.58 -36.30
CA LEU A 5 21.32 -25.86 -36.06
C LEU A 5 21.49 -25.03 -34.78
N ILE A 6 21.45 -23.70 -34.89
CA ILE A 6 21.28 -22.83 -33.73
C ILE A 6 19.78 -22.72 -33.49
N ALA A 7 19.27 -23.51 -32.54
CA ALA A 7 17.95 -23.31 -31.98
C ALA A 7 18.00 -22.04 -31.11
N ALA A 8 17.34 -20.97 -31.54
CA ALA A 8 17.13 -19.79 -30.73
C ALA A 8 16.18 -20.15 -29.58
N LEU A 9 16.71 -20.33 -28.37
CA LEU A 9 15.89 -20.29 -27.16
C LEU A 9 15.39 -18.84 -27.00
N LEU A 10 14.10 -18.64 -27.26
CA LEU A 10 13.38 -17.48 -26.76
C LEU A 10 13.31 -17.61 -25.24
N ALA A 11 14.29 -17.02 -24.54
CA ALA A 11 14.21 -16.85 -23.11
C ALA A 11 13.06 -15.89 -22.82
N VAL A 12 11.92 -16.42 -22.38
CA VAL A 12 10.84 -15.61 -21.81
C VAL A 12 11.45 -14.91 -20.60
N ALA A 13 11.60 -13.59 -20.69
CA ALA A 13 12.04 -12.79 -19.57
C ALA A 13 11.09 -13.05 -18.39
N PRO A 14 11.60 -13.25 -17.16
CA PRO A 14 10.73 -13.44 -16.01
C PRO A 14 9.76 -12.26 -15.93
N ALA A 15 8.48 -12.56 -15.69
CA ALA A 15 7.48 -11.51 -15.52
C ALA A 15 7.99 -10.50 -14.47
N PRO A 16 7.85 -9.19 -14.70
CA PRO A 16 8.22 -8.20 -13.72
C PRO A 16 7.53 -8.52 -12.39
N SER A 17 8.31 -8.54 -11.30
CA SER A 17 7.78 -8.83 -9.98
C SER A 17 6.92 -7.68 -9.42
N TYR A 18 7.09 -6.48 -9.98
CA TYR A 18 6.30 -5.31 -9.61
C TYR A 18 4.93 -5.35 -10.29
N LEU A 19 3.91 -4.92 -9.56
CA LEU A 19 2.59 -4.56 -10.10
C LEU A 19 2.64 -3.14 -10.68
N VAL A 20 3.27 -2.22 -9.95
CA VAL A 20 3.46 -0.83 -10.35
C VAL A 20 4.74 -0.24 -9.74
N GLU A 21 5.42 0.61 -10.50
CA GLU A 21 6.46 1.50 -9.99
C GLU A 21 6.18 2.95 -10.39
N ARG A 22 6.44 3.88 -9.48
CA ARG A 22 6.56 5.31 -9.76
C ARG A 22 7.98 5.75 -9.44
N ILE A 23 8.66 6.32 -10.43
CA ILE A 23 10.04 6.80 -10.32
C ILE A 23 10.04 8.29 -10.62
N VAL A 24 10.26 9.10 -9.59
CA VAL A 24 10.41 10.55 -9.69
C VAL A 24 11.89 10.86 -9.75
N SER A 25 12.37 11.36 -10.89
CA SER A 25 13.76 11.78 -11.09
C SER A 25 13.84 13.30 -11.04
N ARG A 26 14.69 13.83 -10.15
CA ARG A 26 14.99 15.26 -9.97
C ARG A 26 16.50 15.47 -9.99
N GLU A 27 16.96 16.71 -10.08
CA GLU A 27 18.40 17.01 -10.01
C GLU A 27 19.03 16.49 -8.71
N GLY A 28 18.32 16.61 -7.59
CA GLY A 28 18.79 16.17 -6.26
C GLY A 28 18.76 14.65 -6.01
N GLY A 29 18.19 13.85 -6.91
CA GLY A 29 18.11 12.40 -6.73
C GLY A 29 16.88 11.74 -7.35
N VAL A 30 16.68 10.47 -6.98
CA VAL A 30 15.57 9.63 -7.44
C VAL A 30 14.76 9.16 -6.25
N HIS A 31 13.46 9.41 -6.29
CA HIS A 31 12.49 8.85 -5.37
C HIS A 31 11.68 7.76 -6.09
N ARG A 32 11.62 6.56 -5.54
CA ARG A 32 10.91 5.42 -6.13
C ARG A 32 9.92 4.82 -5.16
N VAL A 33 8.69 4.63 -5.62
CA VAL A 33 7.64 3.83 -4.95
C VAL A 33 7.35 2.62 -5.81
N SER A 34 7.41 1.42 -5.24
CA SER A 34 7.17 0.16 -5.94
C SER A 34 6.19 -0.69 -5.14
N VAL A 35 5.15 -1.19 -5.79
CA VAL A 35 4.24 -2.21 -5.23
C VAL A 35 4.46 -3.50 -6.01
N PHE A 36 4.75 -4.59 -5.30
CA PHE A 36 5.00 -5.91 -5.88
C PHE A 36 3.72 -6.76 -5.94
N GLY A 37 3.69 -7.73 -6.86
CA GLY A 37 2.52 -8.58 -7.06
C GLY A 37 2.11 -9.40 -5.83
N ASP A 38 3.07 -9.66 -4.94
CA ASP A 38 2.92 -10.32 -3.63
C ASP A 38 2.47 -9.36 -2.51
N GLY A 39 2.25 -8.08 -2.82
CA GLY A 39 1.75 -7.08 -1.87
C GLY A 39 2.84 -6.41 -1.05
N VAL A 40 4.12 -6.54 -1.40
CA VAL A 40 5.17 -5.73 -0.76
C VAL A 40 5.15 -4.30 -1.33
N LEU A 41 5.08 -3.29 -0.46
CA LEU A 41 5.32 -1.89 -0.79
C LEU A 41 6.77 -1.53 -0.43
N VAL A 42 7.50 -0.93 -1.36
CA VAL A 42 8.86 -0.43 -1.16
C VAL A 42 8.94 1.03 -1.56
N VAL A 43 9.53 1.85 -0.71
CA VAL A 43 9.88 3.25 -1.01
C VAL A 43 11.38 3.40 -0.87
N ALA A 44 12.02 3.92 -1.92
CA ALA A 44 13.46 4.11 -1.99
C ALA A 44 13.80 5.56 -2.37
N ASP A 45 14.56 6.22 -1.51
CA ASP A 45 15.05 7.58 -1.67
C ASP A 45 16.55 7.52 -1.96
N THR A 46 16.95 7.89 -3.18
CA THR A 46 18.34 7.85 -3.64
C THR A 46 18.85 9.26 -3.94
N PRO A 47 19.63 9.90 -3.05
CA PRO A 47 20.20 11.21 -3.32
C PRO A 47 21.25 11.14 -4.44
N ALA A 48 21.48 12.25 -5.13
CA ALA A 48 22.49 12.35 -6.18
C ALA A 48 23.88 11.99 -5.62
N GLY A 49 24.50 10.92 -6.14
CA GLY A 49 25.83 10.45 -5.72
C GLY A 49 25.89 9.78 -4.33
N GLY A 50 24.75 9.54 -3.67
CA GLY A 50 24.69 8.89 -2.36
C GLY A 50 24.03 7.51 -2.38
N ALA A 51 24.03 6.86 -1.22
CA ALA A 51 23.39 5.56 -1.03
C ALA A 51 21.87 5.70 -0.87
N ALA A 52 21.12 4.74 -1.40
CA ALA A 52 19.67 4.70 -1.28
C ALA A 52 19.24 4.38 0.16
N THR A 53 18.27 5.14 0.67
CA THR A 53 17.52 4.80 1.88
C THR A 53 16.26 4.05 1.47
N VAL A 54 16.02 2.87 2.03
CA VAL A 54 14.92 1.98 1.63
C VAL A 54 14.01 1.68 2.82
N ARG A 55 12.70 1.86 2.62
CA ARG A 55 11.63 1.50 3.57
C ARG A 55 10.69 0.51 2.89
N ARG A 56 10.15 -0.45 3.64
CA ARG A 56 9.19 -1.43 3.10
C ARG A 56 8.16 -1.88 4.13
N ARG A 57 6.97 -2.25 3.65
CA ARG A 57 5.93 -2.95 4.43
C ARG A 57 5.14 -3.89 3.53
N THR A 58 4.39 -4.80 4.15
CA THR A 58 3.41 -5.62 3.44
C THR A 58 2.06 -4.89 3.46
N LEU A 59 1.37 -4.89 2.32
CA LEU A 59 0.01 -4.42 2.18
C LEU A 59 -0.96 -5.46 2.75
N ASN A 60 -2.04 -5.01 3.39
CA ASN A 60 -3.15 -5.90 3.72
C ASN A 60 -3.96 -6.26 2.46
N GLN A 61 -4.90 -7.20 2.58
CA GLN A 61 -5.69 -7.68 1.44
C GLN A 61 -6.54 -6.58 0.78
N VAL A 62 -7.08 -5.64 1.58
CA VAL A 62 -7.89 -4.53 1.08
C VAL A 62 -7.02 -3.57 0.27
N GLU A 63 -5.88 -3.16 0.83
CA GLU A 63 -4.91 -2.29 0.15
C GLU A 63 -4.41 -2.90 -1.16
N LEU A 64 -4.06 -4.20 -1.14
CA LEU A 64 -3.63 -4.93 -2.33
C LEU A 64 -4.74 -5.03 -3.38
N SER A 65 -5.99 -5.25 -2.96
CA SER A 65 -7.12 -5.30 -3.88
C SER A 65 -7.37 -3.95 -4.54
N VAL A 66 -7.33 -2.86 -3.75
CA VAL A 66 -7.53 -1.50 -4.26
C VAL A 66 -6.45 -1.13 -5.27
N ILE A 67 -5.17 -1.33 -4.93
CA ILE A 67 -4.08 -0.95 -5.84
C ILE A 67 -4.10 -1.78 -7.13
N ARG A 68 -4.50 -3.06 -7.08
CA ARG A 68 -4.70 -3.89 -8.29
C ARG A 68 -5.78 -3.32 -9.19
N SER A 69 -6.93 -2.92 -8.64
CA SER A 69 -8.01 -2.29 -9.42
C SER A 69 -7.55 -0.98 -10.05
N VAL A 70 -6.89 -0.10 -9.29
CA VAL A 70 -6.39 1.18 -9.81
C VAL A 70 -5.34 0.98 -10.91
N VAL A 71 -4.45 0.00 -10.77
CA VAL A 71 -3.45 -0.34 -11.79
C VAL A 71 -4.11 -0.87 -13.05
N ALA A 72 -5.10 -1.76 -12.94
CA ALA A 72 -5.86 -2.27 -14.09
C ALA A 72 -6.59 -1.15 -14.84
N GLU A 73 -7.33 -0.30 -14.13
CA GLU A 73 -8.03 0.85 -14.72
C GLU A 73 -7.05 1.82 -15.42
N CYS A 74 -5.91 2.08 -14.79
CA CYS A 74 -4.89 2.95 -15.38
C CYS A 74 -4.28 2.31 -16.63
N TYR A 75 -3.99 1.01 -16.59
CA TYR A 75 -3.45 0.27 -17.72
C TYR A 75 -4.37 0.34 -18.94
N GLU A 76 -5.65 -0.03 -18.77
CA GLU A 76 -6.65 0.00 -19.85
C GLU A 76 -6.77 1.39 -20.47
N ALA A 77 -6.80 2.44 -19.63
CA ALA A 77 -6.92 3.81 -20.12
C ALA A 77 -5.68 4.30 -20.88
N LEU A 78 -4.50 3.78 -20.58
CA LEU A 78 -3.26 4.09 -21.30
C LEU A 78 -3.11 3.24 -22.58
N GLU A 79 -3.53 1.97 -22.54
CA GLU A 79 -3.51 1.05 -23.69
C GLU A 79 -4.40 1.53 -24.83
N ASP A 80 -5.52 2.16 -24.49
CA ASP A 80 -6.44 2.85 -25.42
C ASP A 80 -5.77 3.91 -26.32
N GLY A 81 -4.50 4.26 -26.08
CA GLY A 81 -3.68 5.12 -26.95
C GLY A 81 -4.10 6.59 -26.94
N LYS A 82 -5.02 6.97 -26.06
CA LYS A 82 -5.48 8.36 -25.86
C LYS A 82 -4.38 9.29 -25.36
N TYR A 83 -3.30 8.73 -24.79
CA TYR A 83 -2.19 9.47 -24.21
C TYR A 83 -0.89 9.14 -24.94
N ARG A 84 -0.20 10.18 -25.39
CA ARG A 84 1.14 10.08 -25.99
C ARG A 84 2.16 10.57 -24.98
N PHE A 85 3.17 9.74 -24.73
CA PHE A 85 4.29 10.05 -23.85
C PHE A 85 5.50 10.35 -24.73
N GLU A 86 5.97 11.60 -24.69
CA GLU A 86 7.14 12.03 -25.44
C GLU A 86 8.44 11.74 -24.69
N GLU A 87 9.57 11.89 -25.39
CA GLU A 87 10.89 11.78 -24.79
C GLU A 87 11.16 12.99 -23.87
N VAL A 88 11.09 12.77 -22.55
CA VAL A 88 11.22 13.83 -21.56
C VAL A 88 12.67 14.03 -21.14
N ARG A 89 13.19 15.25 -21.33
CA ARG A 89 14.48 15.71 -20.78
C ARG A 89 14.26 16.44 -19.44
N GLY A 90 15.20 16.27 -18.50
CA GLY A 90 15.14 16.92 -17.19
C GLY A 90 14.32 16.14 -16.15
N GLU A 91 13.70 16.88 -15.22
CA GLU A 91 12.91 16.30 -14.14
C GLU A 91 11.65 15.62 -14.67
N ARG A 92 11.42 14.38 -14.23
CA ARG A 92 10.40 13.52 -14.81
C ARG A 92 9.80 12.56 -13.80
N VAL A 93 8.60 12.11 -14.12
CA VAL A 93 7.97 10.96 -13.50
C VAL A 93 7.88 9.86 -14.53
N GLU A 94 8.40 8.69 -14.17
CA GLU A 94 8.26 7.46 -14.93
C GLU A 94 7.35 6.53 -14.13
N VAL A 95 6.25 6.12 -14.74
CA VAL A 95 5.31 5.13 -14.20
C VAL A 95 5.47 3.85 -15.02
N ARG A 96 5.65 2.73 -14.32
CA ARG A 96 5.69 1.40 -14.91
C ARG A 96 4.55 0.58 -14.36
N LEU A 97 3.80 -0.07 -15.25
CA LEU A 97 2.64 -0.89 -14.91
C LEU A 97 2.89 -2.29 -15.43
N ALA A 98 2.63 -3.29 -14.60
CA ALA A 98 2.62 -4.68 -15.02
C ALA A 98 1.51 -5.45 -14.31
N PRO A 99 0.23 -5.19 -14.67
CA PRO A 99 -0.87 -5.97 -14.14
C PRO A 99 -0.75 -7.45 -14.57
N PRO A 100 -1.18 -8.40 -13.73
CA PRO A 100 -1.14 -9.82 -14.06
C PRO A 100 -1.87 -10.12 -15.38
N GLY A 101 -1.21 -10.82 -16.30
CA GLY A 101 -1.80 -11.21 -17.58
C GLY A 101 -1.64 -10.19 -18.72
N HIS A 102 -1.00 -9.04 -18.47
CA HIS A 102 -0.75 -8.01 -19.47
C HIS A 102 0.75 -7.78 -19.70
N GLU A 103 1.11 -7.22 -20.86
CA GLU A 103 2.49 -6.79 -21.13
C GLU A 103 2.84 -5.56 -20.28
N ALA A 104 4.07 -5.46 -19.81
CA ALA A 104 4.51 -4.32 -19.02
C ALA A 104 4.45 -3.02 -19.85
N MET A 105 3.88 -1.97 -19.27
CA MET A 105 3.74 -0.66 -19.89
C MET A 105 4.56 0.38 -19.14
N ARG A 106 5.09 1.35 -19.88
CA ARG A 106 5.87 2.46 -19.35
C ARG A 106 5.32 3.79 -19.86
N ALA A 107 5.02 4.70 -18.94
CA ALA A 107 4.64 6.08 -19.20
C ALA A 107 5.68 7.03 -18.60
N VAL A 108 6.15 8.01 -19.39
CA VAL A 108 7.13 9.00 -18.93
C VAL A 108 6.55 10.39 -19.18
N VAL A 109 6.52 11.23 -18.15
CA VAL A 109 5.96 12.57 -18.20
C VAL A 109 6.88 13.59 -17.52
N PRO A 110 6.93 14.86 -17.98
CA PRO A 110 7.64 15.92 -17.28
C PRO A 110 7.06 16.09 -15.86
N LEU A 111 7.92 16.31 -14.86
CA LEU A 111 7.49 16.42 -13.47
C LEU A 111 6.38 17.48 -13.30
N ALA A 112 6.57 18.65 -13.92
CA ALA A 112 5.66 19.79 -13.87
C ALA A 112 4.44 19.71 -14.81
N SER A 113 4.25 18.62 -15.56
CA SER A 113 3.11 18.49 -16.48
C SER A 113 1.82 18.11 -15.76
N VAL A 114 0.68 18.53 -16.33
CA VAL A 114 -0.64 18.09 -15.87
C VAL A 114 -0.80 16.61 -16.18
N ARG A 115 -1.22 15.82 -15.18
CA ARG A 115 -1.42 14.39 -15.32
C ARG A 115 -2.76 14.07 -15.98
N PRO A 116 -2.80 13.15 -16.96
CA PRO A 116 -4.02 12.44 -17.31
C PRO A 116 -4.73 11.89 -16.09
N LEU A 117 -6.06 11.92 -16.07
CA LEU A 117 -6.87 11.45 -14.95
C LEU A 117 -6.48 10.04 -14.46
N PRO A 118 -6.23 9.03 -15.34
CA PRO A 118 -5.83 7.70 -14.89
C PRO A 118 -4.50 7.70 -14.14
N LEU A 119 -3.49 8.44 -14.64
CA LEU A 119 -2.20 8.60 -13.99
C LEU A 119 -2.31 9.37 -12.67
N ALA A 120 -3.14 10.41 -12.62
CA ALA A 120 -3.35 11.19 -11.39
C ALA A 120 -3.95 10.34 -10.27
N ARG A 121 -4.95 9.49 -10.59
CA ARG A 121 -5.56 8.56 -9.63
C ARG A 121 -4.56 7.53 -9.12
N LEU A 122 -3.74 6.98 -10.03
CA LEU A 122 -2.69 6.06 -9.66
C LEU A 122 -1.64 6.71 -8.76
N GLU A 123 -1.16 7.90 -9.12
CA GLU A 123 -0.21 8.66 -8.30
C GLU A 123 -0.78 8.93 -6.90
N GLN A 124 -2.04 9.34 -6.80
CA GLN A 124 -2.73 9.55 -5.52
C GLN A 124 -2.76 8.26 -4.68
N ALA A 125 -3.14 7.12 -5.27
CA ALA A 125 -3.17 5.85 -4.55
C ALA A 125 -1.76 5.46 -4.02
N LEU A 126 -0.71 5.72 -4.80
CA LEU A 126 0.67 5.50 -4.36
C LEU A 126 1.11 6.47 -3.27
N ASP A 127 0.69 7.73 -3.33
CA ASP A 127 0.96 8.74 -2.29
C ASP A 127 0.31 8.35 -0.95
N GLU A 128 -0.92 7.86 -0.98
CA GLU A 128 -1.62 7.36 0.21
C GLU A 128 -0.88 6.16 0.83
N LEU A 129 -0.45 5.21 0.00
CA LEU A 129 0.36 4.07 0.46
C LEU A 129 1.72 4.50 1.01
N GLU A 130 2.40 5.44 0.37
CA GLU A 130 3.67 5.99 0.86
C GLU A 130 3.49 6.70 2.22
N LYS A 131 2.43 7.49 2.37
CA LYS A 131 2.11 8.18 3.62
C LYS A 131 1.95 7.19 4.78
N THR A 132 1.20 6.11 4.57
CA THR A 132 1.05 5.05 5.60
C THR A 132 2.37 4.35 5.94
N LEU A 133 3.32 4.28 5.01
CA LEU A 133 4.66 3.75 5.29
C LEU A 133 5.51 4.75 6.09
N ALA A 134 5.37 6.05 5.83
CA ALA A 134 6.07 7.13 6.54
C ALA A 134 5.55 7.34 7.97
N GLU A 135 4.25 7.15 8.19
CA GLU A 135 3.61 7.20 9.51
C GLU A 135 3.96 5.98 10.39
N GLY A 136 4.61 4.96 9.81
CA GLY A 136 4.90 3.68 10.45
C GLY A 136 3.63 2.83 10.61
N PRO A 137 3.75 1.52 10.96
CA PRO A 137 2.59 0.81 11.48
C PRO A 137 2.03 1.64 12.64
N PRO A 138 0.70 1.78 12.78
CA PRO A 138 0.17 2.52 13.92
C PRO A 138 0.79 1.89 15.17
N VAL A 139 1.48 2.71 15.95
CA VAL A 139 2.23 2.24 17.12
C VAL A 139 1.21 1.57 18.02
N ARG A 140 1.18 0.23 17.96
CA ARG A 140 0.30 -0.56 18.82
C ARG A 140 0.72 -0.22 20.23
N GLY A 141 -0.16 0.45 20.96
CA GLY A 141 0.08 0.68 22.38
C GLY A 141 0.37 -0.65 23.06
N ASP A 142 1.25 -0.65 24.06
CA ASP A 142 1.39 -1.84 24.89
C ASP A 142 0.12 -1.97 25.75
N PHE A 143 -0.78 -2.85 25.32
CA PHE A 143 -2.03 -3.17 26.02
C PHE A 143 -1.91 -4.40 26.92
N SER A 144 -0.71 -4.98 27.07
CA SER A 144 -0.52 -6.19 27.88
C SER A 144 -0.99 -6.03 29.33
N THR A 145 -0.81 -4.83 29.90
CA THR A 145 -1.22 -4.48 31.27
C THR A 145 -2.47 -3.61 31.33
N TRP A 146 -3.06 -3.27 30.18
CA TRP A 146 -4.23 -2.39 30.13
C TRP A 146 -5.48 -3.07 30.69
N ILE A 147 -6.25 -2.28 31.44
CA ILE A 147 -7.58 -2.64 31.95
C ILE A 147 -8.60 -1.69 31.30
N PRO A 148 -9.58 -2.21 30.54
CA PRO A 148 -10.58 -1.40 29.85
C PRO A 148 -11.48 -0.66 30.83
N ARG A 149 -11.91 0.54 30.45
CA ARG A 149 -12.91 1.33 31.20
C ARG A 149 -14.15 1.57 30.35
N VAL A 150 -15.32 1.52 30.97
CA VAL A 150 -16.57 1.89 30.29
C VAL A 150 -16.49 3.34 29.80
N GLY A 151 -16.92 3.55 28.55
CA GLY A 151 -16.85 4.82 27.83
C GLY A 151 -15.55 5.05 27.06
N GLU A 152 -14.55 4.18 27.20
CA GLU A 152 -13.29 4.25 26.46
C GLU A 152 -13.50 3.95 24.97
N ARG A 153 -12.91 4.77 24.09
CA ARG A 153 -12.92 4.57 22.64
C ARG A 153 -11.60 3.97 22.18
N LEU A 154 -11.68 2.94 21.37
CA LEU A 154 -10.54 2.16 20.92
C LEU A 154 -10.57 2.04 19.40
N GLU A 155 -9.40 2.17 18.79
CA GLU A 155 -9.20 1.81 17.39
C GLU A 155 -8.66 0.38 17.32
N LEU A 156 -9.30 -0.45 16.52
CA LEU A 156 -8.92 -1.84 16.29
C LEU A 156 -8.01 -1.99 15.06
N VAL A 157 -7.35 -3.13 14.93
CA VAL A 157 -6.43 -3.46 13.82
C VAL A 157 -7.07 -3.42 12.44
N ASP A 158 -8.38 -3.59 12.36
CA ASP A 158 -9.19 -3.51 11.13
C ASP A 158 -9.65 -2.07 10.82
N GLY A 159 -9.22 -1.09 11.62
CA GLY A 159 -9.57 0.32 11.48
C GLY A 159 -10.92 0.69 12.09
N GLN A 160 -11.65 -0.25 12.69
CA GLN A 160 -12.92 0.07 13.36
C GLN A 160 -12.68 0.82 14.67
N VAL A 161 -13.51 1.84 14.92
CA VAL A 161 -13.57 2.52 16.21
C VAL A 161 -14.72 1.96 17.02
N VAL A 162 -14.40 1.40 18.18
CA VAL A 162 -15.36 0.80 19.11
C VAL A 162 -15.38 1.56 20.43
N THR A 163 -16.52 1.50 21.13
CA THR A 163 -16.69 2.06 22.47
C THR A 163 -16.91 0.93 23.47
N VAL A 164 -16.17 0.91 24.57
CA VAL A 164 -16.39 -0.04 25.67
C VAL A 164 -17.69 0.34 26.38
N THR A 165 -18.71 -0.50 26.29
CA THR A 165 -20.01 -0.27 26.94
C THR A 165 -20.14 -1.01 28.27
N GLU A 166 -19.42 -2.12 28.43
CA GLU A 166 -19.50 -2.96 29.62
C GLU A 166 -18.18 -3.73 29.83
N VAL A 167 -17.84 -3.99 31.09
CA VAL A 167 -16.69 -4.83 31.49
C VAL A 167 -17.15 -5.74 32.61
N LEU A 168 -17.14 -7.05 32.36
CA LEU A 168 -17.66 -8.09 33.27
C LEU A 168 -16.53 -9.03 33.68
N ALA A 169 -16.41 -9.28 34.98
CA ALA A 169 -15.58 -10.36 35.49
C ALA A 169 -16.40 -11.66 35.47
N VAL A 170 -15.90 -12.67 34.77
CA VAL A 170 -16.47 -14.02 34.67
C VAL A 170 -15.43 -15.04 35.12
N ASP A 171 -15.83 -16.27 35.40
CA ASP A 171 -14.93 -17.32 35.91
C ASP A 171 -13.72 -17.58 34.99
N GLU A 172 -13.92 -17.40 33.68
CA GLU A 172 -12.93 -17.63 32.63
C GLU A 172 -12.05 -16.40 32.33
N GLY A 173 -12.31 -15.25 32.95
CA GLY A 173 -11.53 -14.02 32.73
C GLY A 173 -12.38 -12.75 32.70
N VAL A 174 -11.94 -11.76 31.92
CA VAL A 174 -12.66 -10.48 31.75
C VAL A 174 -13.31 -10.45 30.38
N LEU A 175 -14.62 -10.25 30.35
CA LEU A 175 -15.43 -10.08 29.14
C LEU A 175 -15.71 -8.59 28.93
N VAL A 176 -15.53 -8.09 27.71
CA VAL A 176 -15.71 -6.68 27.37
C VAL A 176 -16.78 -6.57 26.30
N ASN A 177 -17.82 -5.77 26.56
CA ASN A 177 -18.81 -5.42 25.55
C ASN A 177 -18.34 -4.18 24.78
N LEU A 178 -18.36 -4.28 23.45
CA LEU A 178 -17.90 -3.27 22.52
C LEU A 178 -19.05 -2.85 21.63
N GLN A 179 -19.38 -1.56 21.60
CA GLN A 179 -20.28 -0.97 20.61
C GLN A 179 -19.49 -0.55 19.38
N ILE A 180 -19.95 -0.97 18.20
CA ILE A 180 -19.32 -0.63 16.93
C ILE A 180 -19.92 0.68 16.40
N GLY A 181 -19.11 1.73 16.31
CA GLY A 181 -19.58 3.06 15.89
C GLY A 181 -20.64 3.65 16.84
N GLY A 182 -21.67 4.29 16.27
CA GLY A 182 -22.83 4.85 17.01
C GLY A 182 -24.13 4.06 16.84
N GLY A 183 -24.05 2.85 16.26
CA GLY A 183 -25.22 2.01 15.96
C GLY A 183 -25.56 1.03 17.09
N PRO A 184 -26.62 0.22 16.93
CA PRO A 184 -27.05 -0.77 17.93
C PRO A 184 -26.17 -2.04 17.95
N ALA A 185 -25.22 -2.16 17.03
CA ALA A 185 -24.35 -3.33 16.94
C ALA A 185 -23.34 -3.33 18.09
N SER A 186 -23.37 -4.42 18.88
CA SER A 186 -22.40 -4.66 19.95
C SER A 186 -21.90 -6.11 19.92
N THR A 187 -20.72 -6.33 20.48
CA THR A 187 -20.11 -7.66 20.59
C THR A 187 -19.41 -7.82 21.93
N TYR A 188 -19.46 -9.03 22.48
CA TYR A 188 -18.64 -9.41 23.62
C TYR A 188 -17.34 -10.06 23.14
N VAL A 189 -16.22 -9.66 23.72
CA VAL A 189 -14.88 -10.20 23.44
C VAL A 189 -14.11 -10.34 24.76
N PHE A 190 -13.34 -11.41 24.91
CA PHE A 190 -12.46 -11.56 26.08
C PHE A 190 -11.31 -10.56 26.04
N LEU A 191 -10.92 -10.02 27.20
CA LEU A 191 -9.89 -9.00 27.30
C LEU A 191 -8.56 -9.41 26.65
N ASP A 192 -8.15 -10.66 26.79
CA ASP A 192 -6.89 -11.13 26.19
C ASP A 192 -6.95 -11.16 24.66
N GLU A 193 -8.10 -11.51 24.08
CA GLU A 193 -8.33 -11.40 22.64
C GLU A 193 -8.38 -9.92 22.23
N LEU A 194 -9.08 -9.08 22.99
CA LEU A 194 -9.21 -7.65 22.71
C LEU A 194 -7.84 -6.95 22.70
N ARG A 195 -6.97 -7.25 23.68
CA ARG A 195 -5.59 -6.73 23.72
C ARG A 195 -4.85 -7.01 22.43
N GLY A 196 -5.07 -8.19 21.83
CA GLY A 196 -4.56 -8.61 20.52
C GLY A 196 -4.98 -7.70 19.36
N ARG A 197 -6.15 -7.08 19.48
CA ARG A 197 -6.86 -6.38 18.41
C ARG A 197 -6.84 -4.85 18.55
N VAL A 198 -6.48 -4.30 19.70
CA VAL A 198 -6.43 -2.84 19.91
C VAL A 198 -5.11 -2.27 19.38
N VAL A 199 -5.24 -1.18 18.62
CA VAL A 199 -4.14 -0.38 18.07
C VAL A 199 -3.82 0.78 19.00
N ARG A 200 -4.83 1.59 19.35
CA ARG A 200 -4.66 2.75 20.26
C ARG A 200 -5.97 3.13 20.93
N ARG A 201 -5.87 3.94 21.98
CA ARG A 201 -7.00 4.68 22.55
C ARG A 201 -7.27 5.91 21.70
N VAL A 202 -8.54 6.24 21.54
CA VAL A 202 -8.97 7.43 20.79
C VAL A 202 -9.47 8.45 21.82
N GLU A 203 -8.81 9.60 21.88
CA GLU A 203 -9.31 10.73 22.67
C GLU A 203 -10.56 11.34 22.01
N ARG A 204 -11.41 11.97 22.82
CA ARG A 204 -12.66 12.58 22.37
C ARG A 204 -12.43 13.78 21.46
#